data_AF-A0A5B9D0K0-F1
#
_entry.id   AF-A0A5B9D0K0-F1
#
_cell.length_a   1.000
_cell.length_b   1.000
_cell.length_c   1.000
_cell.angle_alpha   90.00
_cell.angle_beta   90.00
_cell.angle_gamma   90.00
#
_symmetry.space_group_name_H-M   'P 1'
#
loop_
_entity.id
_entity.type
_entity.pdbx_description
1 polymer ?
#
loop_
_entity_poly.entity_id
_entity_poly.type
_entity_poly.pdbx_seq_one_letter_code
_entity_poly.pdbx_strand_id
1 'polypeptide(L)'
;MKIRFNLLSLLILLMVTGCDMDKSPPGEVYGWIKPGEDFTEVGKALLECGLPHLNYLEKEVQELSNNDNATIDACMVQAGFRDRYGGPSWCVNHWRENLPICRPGAVIPKRSVEKRLNSPYCKRSPVQPECKP
;
A
#
# COMPACT_ATOMS: atom_id res chain seq x y z
N MET A 1 -4.28 55.80 -18.79
CA MET A 1 -4.06 54.51 -19.48
C MET A 1 -3.83 53.44 -18.41
N LYS A 2 -4.93 52.88 -17.91
CA LYS A 2 -5.37 51.49 -18.19
C LYS A 2 -4.37 50.45 -17.67
N ILE A 3 -4.58 50.03 -16.42
CA ILE A 3 -4.75 48.61 -16.00
C ILE A 3 -4.04 47.61 -16.93
N ARG A 4 -2.71 47.67 -17.04
CA ARG A 4 -1.94 46.71 -17.87
C ARG A 4 -0.81 46.01 -17.14
N PHE A 5 -0.47 46.44 -15.92
CA PHE A 5 0.61 45.83 -15.15
C PHE A 5 0.19 44.77 -14.12
N ASN A 6 -1.12 44.57 -13.89
CA ASN A 6 -1.59 43.62 -12.86
C ASN A 6 -2.06 42.27 -13.39
N LEU A 7 -2.26 42.10 -14.71
CA LEU A 7 -2.74 40.82 -15.26
C LEU A 7 -1.60 39.82 -15.49
N LEU A 8 -0.44 40.27 -16.00
CA LEU A 8 0.72 39.41 -16.22
C LEU A 8 1.31 38.85 -14.92
N SER A 9 1.28 39.62 -13.83
CA SER A 9 1.75 39.17 -12.52
C SER A 9 0.78 38.19 -11.85
N LEU A 10 -0.53 38.33 -12.09
CA LEU A 10 -1.55 37.39 -11.60
C LEU A 10 -1.52 36.04 -12.35
N LEU A 11 -1.17 36.06 -13.64
CA LEU A 11 -1.05 34.84 -14.47
C LEU A 11 0.13 33.95 -14.06
N ILE A 12 1.21 34.51 -13.52
CA ILE A 12 2.38 33.74 -13.04
C ILE A 12 2.07 33.01 -11.73
N LEU A 13 1.22 33.59 -10.86
CA LEU A 13 0.78 32.98 -9.59
C LEU A 13 -0.16 31.79 -9.76
N LEU A 14 -0.84 31.67 -10.91
CA LEU A 14 -1.76 30.57 -11.22
C LEU A 14 -1.07 29.32 -11.77
N MET A 15 0.22 29.39 -12.11
CA MET A 15 0.99 28.28 -12.68
C MET A 15 1.67 27.41 -11.61
N VAL A 16 1.51 27.76 -10.33
CA VAL A 16 1.95 26.94 -9.18
C VAL A 16 0.77 26.12 -8.63
N THR A 17 -0.08 25.58 -9.50
CA THR A 17 -0.84 24.39 -9.11
C THR A 17 0.20 23.27 -8.97
N GLY A 18 0.59 23.00 -7.73
CA GLY A 18 1.61 22.01 -7.41
C GLY A 18 1.35 20.72 -8.16
N CYS A 19 2.25 20.34 -9.06
CA CYS A 19 2.41 18.94 -9.33
C CYS A 19 2.84 18.31 -8.01
N ASP A 20 1.99 17.47 -7.42
CA ASP A 20 2.33 16.56 -6.32
C ASP A 20 3.44 15.58 -6.79
N MET A 21 4.65 16.10 -6.98
CA MET A 21 5.85 15.34 -7.34
C MET A 21 6.53 14.73 -6.09
N ASP A 22 5.99 15.01 -4.89
CA ASP A 22 6.37 14.36 -3.63
C ASP A 22 5.71 12.98 -3.44
N LYS A 23 5.11 12.41 -4.49
CA LYS A 23 4.70 11.01 -4.45
C LYS A 23 5.97 10.17 -4.43
N SER A 24 6.39 9.75 -3.24
CA SER A 24 7.33 8.65 -3.05
C SER A 24 7.04 7.56 -4.07
N PRO A 25 8.08 6.85 -4.57
CA PRO A 25 7.91 5.79 -5.56
C PRO A 25 6.71 4.92 -5.18
N PRO A 26 5.86 4.58 -6.15
CA PRO A 26 4.58 3.93 -5.91
C PRO A 26 4.79 2.78 -4.95
N GLY A 27 4.40 2.97 -3.70
CA GLY A 27 4.66 2.02 -2.62
C GLY A 27 3.93 0.71 -2.89
N GLU A 28 4.00 -0.22 -1.94
CA GLU A 28 3.33 -1.52 -2.02
C GLU A 28 1.84 -1.40 -2.40
N VAL A 29 1.20 -0.26 -2.07
CA VAL A 29 -0.17 0.08 -2.46
C VAL A 29 -0.45 0.05 -3.96
N TYR A 30 0.53 0.29 -4.83
CA TYR A 30 0.32 0.28 -6.27
C TYR A 30 0.24 -1.13 -6.85
N GLY A 31 0.78 -2.14 -6.15
CA GLY A 31 0.68 -3.54 -6.57
C GLY A 31 -0.75 -4.10 -6.52
N TRP A 32 -1.67 -3.43 -5.82
CA TRP A 32 -2.98 -3.97 -5.51
C TRP A 32 -4.12 -3.10 -6.06
N ILE A 33 -5.25 -3.75 -6.33
CA ILE A 33 -6.49 -3.09 -6.74
C ILE A 33 -7.71 -3.84 -6.22
N LYS A 34 -8.74 -3.10 -5.84
CA LYS A 34 -10.11 -3.58 -5.62
C LYS A 34 -11.08 -2.54 -6.21
N PRO A 35 -12.01 -2.93 -7.10
CA PRO A 35 -12.93 -1.97 -7.71
C PRO A 35 -13.70 -1.18 -6.66
N GLY A 36 -13.70 0.15 -6.79
CA GLY A 36 -14.38 1.06 -5.87
C GLY A 36 -13.55 1.54 -4.68
N GLU A 37 -12.34 1.01 -4.48
CA GLU A 37 -11.44 1.40 -3.37
C GLU A 37 -10.29 2.29 -3.86
N ASP A 38 -9.83 3.19 -3.00
CA ASP A 38 -8.67 4.05 -3.23
C ASP A 38 -7.37 3.47 -2.63
N PHE A 39 -6.25 4.19 -2.79
CA PHE A 39 -4.96 3.76 -2.26
C PHE A 39 -4.88 3.77 -0.74
N THR A 40 -5.67 4.59 -0.06
CA THR A 40 -5.71 4.59 1.41
C THR A 40 -6.33 3.30 1.91
N GLU A 41 -7.40 2.82 1.28
CA GLU A 41 -7.99 1.53 1.67
C GLU A 41 -7.07 0.34 1.32
N VAL A 42 -6.35 0.40 0.19
CA VAL A 42 -5.31 -0.60 -0.12
C VAL A 42 -4.21 -0.59 0.94
N GLY A 43 -3.72 0.59 1.33
CA GLY A 43 -2.70 0.75 2.37
C GLY A 43 -3.17 0.22 3.71
N LYS A 44 -4.41 0.53 4.11
CA LYS A 44 -5.02 -0.06 5.31
C LYS A 44 -5.03 -1.58 5.23
N ALA A 45 -5.52 -2.15 4.13
CA ALA A 45 -5.60 -3.60 3.95
C ALA A 45 -4.23 -4.28 4.05
N LEU A 46 -3.19 -3.72 3.40
CA LEU A 46 -1.83 -4.25 3.46
C LEU A 46 -1.29 -4.29 4.89
N LEU A 47 -1.42 -3.19 5.63
CA LEU A 47 -0.97 -3.11 7.03
C LEU A 47 -1.78 -4.05 7.94
N GLU A 48 -3.09 -4.18 7.69
CA GLU A 48 -3.97 -5.08 8.44
C GLU A 48 -3.69 -6.56 8.14
N CYS A 49 -3.23 -6.87 6.93
CA CYS A 49 -2.76 -8.19 6.54
C CYS A 49 -1.37 -8.51 7.09
N GLY A 50 -0.60 -7.49 7.47
CA GLY A 50 0.64 -7.62 8.22
C GLY A 50 1.90 -7.16 7.49
N LEU A 51 1.75 -6.43 6.39
CA LEU A 51 2.85 -5.68 5.83
C LEU A 51 3.33 -4.65 6.89
N PRO A 52 4.62 -4.60 7.24
CA PRO A 52 5.09 -3.72 8.30
C PRO A 52 5.18 -2.26 7.86
N HIS A 53 5.39 -2.03 6.55
CA HIS A 53 5.46 -0.70 5.97
C HIS A 53 5.05 -0.66 4.49
N LEU A 54 4.44 0.44 4.06
CA LEU A 54 3.97 0.63 2.68
C LEU A 54 5.08 0.95 1.66
N ASN A 55 6.33 0.99 2.10
CA ASN A 55 7.49 1.27 1.27
C ASN A 55 8.36 0.02 1.28
N TYR A 56 8.53 -0.59 0.11
CA TYR A 56 9.28 -1.83 -0.04
C TYR A 56 10.75 -1.69 0.37
N LEU A 57 11.31 -0.49 0.32
CA LEU A 57 12.70 -0.21 0.69
C LEU A 57 12.97 -0.26 2.21
N GLU A 58 11.93 -0.31 3.03
CA GLU A 58 12.10 -0.40 4.48
C GLU A 58 12.67 -1.75 4.89
N LYS A 59 13.56 -1.71 5.89
CA LYS A 59 14.26 -2.90 6.38
C LYS A 59 13.29 -3.99 6.83
N GLU A 60 12.25 -3.61 7.56
CA GLU A 60 11.24 -4.55 8.06
C GLU A 60 10.47 -5.25 6.93
N VAL A 61 10.35 -4.62 5.75
CA VAL A 61 9.73 -5.23 4.57
C VAL A 61 10.72 -6.15 3.86
N GLN A 62 11.97 -5.71 3.70
CA GLN A 62 13.04 -6.49 3.07
C GLN A 62 13.39 -7.78 3.85
N GLU A 63 13.12 -7.81 5.16
CA GLU A 63 13.36 -8.97 6.03
C GLU A 63 12.19 -9.97 6.08
N LEU A 64 11.08 -9.71 5.38
CA LEU A 64 9.95 -10.63 5.32
C LEU A 64 10.36 -11.97 4.69
N SER A 65 9.97 -13.07 5.31
CA SER A 65 10.16 -14.39 4.72
C SER A 65 9.21 -14.61 3.53
N ASN A 66 9.52 -15.58 2.67
CA ASN A 66 8.61 -15.98 1.59
C ASN A 66 7.23 -16.38 2.14
N ASN A 67 7.16 -16.98 3.33
CA ASN A 67 5.89 -17.31 3.96
C ASN A 67 5.14 -16.06 4.45
N ASP A 68 5.83 -15.04 4.95
CA ASP A 68 5.18 -13.78 5.35
C ASP A 68 4.59 -13.08 4.14
N ASN A 69 5.37 -12.97 3.06
CA ASN A 69 4.90 -12.41 1.79
C ASN A 69 3.69 -13.18 1.24
N ALA A 70 3.76 -14.52 1.23
CA ALA A 70 2.64 -15.36 0.81
C ALA A 70 1.41 -15.22 1.74
N THR A 71 1.63 -14.94 3.03
CA THR A 71 0.54 -14.72 3.98
C THR A 71 -0.15 -13.38 3.75
N ILE A 72 0.62 -12.34 3.48
CA ILE A 72 0.10 -11.02 3.14
C ILE A 72 -0.69 -11.09 1.83
N ASP A 73 -0.14 -11.72 0.79
CA ASP A 73 -0.79 -11.95 -0.50
C ASP A 73 -2.13 -12.69 -0.35
N ALA A 74 -2.11 -13.83 0.35
CA ALA A 74 -3.32 -14.62 0.59
C ALA A 74 -4.38 -13.84 1.39
N CYS A 75 -3.97 -13.05 2.39
CA CYS A 75 -4.88 -12.18 3.15
C CYS A 75 -5.50 -11.08 2.26
N MET A 76 -4.71 -10.44 1.42
CA MET A 76 -5.19 -9.42 0.47
C MET A 76 -6.20 -10.00 -0.52
N VAL A 77 -5.90 -11.17 -1.09
CA VAL A 77 -6.83 -11.90 -1.98
C VAL A 77 -8.10 -12.29 -1.24
N GLN A 78 -8.01 -12.80 -0.01
CA GLN A 78 -9.18 -13.12 0.81
C GLN A 78 -10.06 -11.88 1.10
N ALA A 79 -9.45 -10.70 1.22
CA ALA A 79 -10.16 -9.43 1.41
C ALA A 79 -10.76 -8.84 0.11
N GLY A 80 -10.62 -9.55 -1.01
CA GLY A 80 -11.18 -9.19 -2.32
C GLY A 80 -10.31 -8.23 -3.12
N PHE A 81 -9.06 -8.02 -2.73
CA PHE A 81 -8.07 -7.34 -3.56
C PHE A 81 -7.46 -8.33 -4.56
N ARG A 82 -6.89 -7.81 -5.63
CA ARG A 82 -6.12 -8.58 -6.59
C ARG A 82 -4.86 -7.83 -6.99
N ASP A 83 -3.86 -8.58 -7.44
CA ASP A 83 -2.69 -8.01 -8.08
C ASP A 83 -3.12 -7.17 -9.29
N ARG A 84 -2.57 -5.96 -9.38
CA ARG A 84 -2.89 -4.99 -10.43
C ARG A 84 -2.43 -5.46 -11.81
N TYR A 85 -1.32 -6.18 -11.87
CA TYR A 85 -0.63 -6.58 -13.09
C TYR A 85 -0.98 -8.00 -13.55
N GLY A 86 -1.89 -8.68 -12.85
CA GLY A 86 -2.34 -10.03 -13.20
C GLY A 86 -1.33 -11.12 -12.85
N GLY A 87 -0.43 -10.85 -11.90
CA GLY A 87 0.55 -11.82 -11.44
C GLY A 87 -0.08 -13.05 -10.76
N PRO A 88 0.53 -14.24 -10.87
CA PRO A 88 0.12 -15.40 -10.09
C PRO A 88 0.36 -15.14 -8.60
N SER A 89 -0.52 -15.68 -7.74
CA SER A 89 -0.36 -15.59 -6.28
C SER A 89 0.99 -16.11 -5.83
N TRP A 90 1.47 -15.64 -4.68
CA TRP A 90 2.75 -16.09 -4.10
C TRP A 90 2.84 -17.62 -3.97
N CYS A 91 1.74 -18.27 -3.58
CA CYS A 91 1.70 -19.73 -3.44
C CYS A 91 1.90 -20.51 -4.74
N VAL A 92 1.59 -19.91 -5.89
CA VAL A 92 1.85 -20.51 -7.20
C VAL A 92 3.33 -20.38 -7.56
N ASN A 93 3.95 -19.24 -7.26
CA ASN A 93 5.38 -19.02 -7.55
C ASN A 93 6.29 -19.85 -6.66
N HIS A 94 5.89 -20.07 -5.40
CA HIS A 94 6.70 -20.76 -4.38
C HIS A 94 6.18 -22.17 -4.07
N TRP A 95 5.48 -22.82 -5.01
CA TRP A 95 4.86 -24.13 -4.79
C TRP A 95 5.86 -25.21 -4.32
N ARG A 96 7.12 -25.15 -4.78
CA ARG A 96 8.18 -26.11 -4.42
C ARG A 96 8.69 -25.96 -2.98
N GLU A 97 8.56 -24.77 -2.41
CA GLU A 97 9.03 -24.47 -1.05
C GLU A 97 8.06 -24.96 0.01
N ASN A 98 6.84 -25.36 -0.39
CA ASN A 98 5.81 -25.88 0.50
C ASN A 98 5.59 -24.95 1.72
N LEU A 99 5.49 -23.65 1.43
CA LEU A 99 5.31 -22.60 2.43
C LEU A 99 4.08 -22.92 3.30
N PRO A 100 4.18 -22.79 4.63
CA PRO A 100 3.09 -23.12 5.56
C PRO A 100 1.71 -22.58 5.16
N ILE A 101 1.63 -21.31 4.74
CA ILE A 101 0.35 -20.69 4.36
C ILE A 101 -0.23 -21.20 3.04
N CYS A 102 0.60 -21.81 2.19
CA CYS A 102 0.19 -22.34 0.89
C CYS A 102 -0.29 -23.79 0.96
N ARG A 103 -0.25 -24.41 2.15
CA ARG A 103 -0.67 -25.79 2.33
C ARG A 103 -2.19 -25.90 2.35
N PRO A 104 -2.76 -27.02 1.85
CA PRO A 104 -4.18 -27.30 2.01
C PRO A 104 -4.61 -27.20 3.47
N GLY A 105 -5.69 -26.48 3.74
CA GLY A 105 -6.23 -26.28 5.09
C GLY A 105 -5.51 -25.22 5.93
N ALA A 106 -4.51 -24.52 5.39
CA ALA A 106 -3.92 -23.37 6.07
C ALA A 106 -4.97 -22.29 6.34
N VAL A 107 -4.98 -21.76 7.56
CA VAL A 107 -5.89 -20.68 7.95
C VAL A 107 -5.25 -19.35 7.55
N ILE A 108 -5.79 -18.74 6.49
CA ILE A 108 -5.38 -17.40 6.06
C ILE A 108 -5.87 -16.39 7.12
N PRO A 109 -4.97 -15.54 7.65
CA PRO A 109 -5.37 -14.53 8.62
C PRO A 109 -6.30 -13.50 7.98
N LYS A 110 -7.30 -13.07 8.74
CA LYS A 110 -8.14 -11.93 8.37
C LYS A 110 -7.42 -10.62 8.67
N ARG A 111 -7.86 -9.56 8.01
CA ARG A 111 -7.47 -8.18 8.30
C ARG A 111 -7.66 -7.86 9.79
N SER A 112 -6.68 -7.18 10.38
CA SER A 112 -6.72 -6.73 11.77
C SER A 112 -6.34 -5.25 11.89
N VAL A 113 -7.31 -4.41 12.26
CA VAL A 113 -7.11 -2.98 12.56
C VAL A 113 -6.02 -2.80 13.62
N GLU A 114 -6.02 -3.64 14.65
CA GLU A 114 -5.00 -3.62 15.70
C GLU A 114 -3.60 -3.84 15.12
N LYS A 115 -3.44 -4.78 14.18
CA LYS A 115 -2.16 -5.03 13.51
C LYS A 115 -1.70 -3.81 12.72
N ARG A 116 -2.60 -3.17 11.97
CA ARG A 116 -2.30 -1.95 11.21
C ARG A 116 -1.85 -0.81 12.12
N LEU A 117 -2.61 -0.49 13.16
CA LEU A 117 -2.31 0.62 14.06
C LEU A 117 -1.02 0.39 14.86
N ASN A 118 -0.64 -0.88 15.07
CA ASN A 118 0.62 -1.25 15.73
C ASN A 118 1.81 -1.49 14.78
N SER A 119 1.62 -1.38 13.47
CA SER A 119 2.69 -1.55 12.47
C SER A 119 3.82 -0.53 12.65
N PRO A 120 5.07 -0.86 12.25
CA PRO A 120 6.16 0.11 12.17
C PRO A 120 5.77 1.40 11.44
N TYR A 121 5.04 1.30 10.32
CA TYR A 121 4.52 2.45 9.57
C TYR A 121 3.67 3.39 10.44
N CYS A 122 2.65 2.86 11.10
CA CYS A 122 1.74 3.71 11.88
C CYS A 122 2.32 4.21 13.19
N LYS A 123 3.26 3.47 13.79
CA LYS A 123 4.01 3.97 14.95
C LYS A 123 4.93 5.12 14.59
N ARG A 124 5.56 5.08 13.40
CA ARG A 124 6.45 6.14 12.91
C ARG A 124 5.68 7.36 12.39
N SER A 125 4.50 7.16 11.82
CA SER A 125 3.72 8.23 11.18
C SER A 125 2.22 8.12 11.45
N PRO A 126 1.75 8.33 12.70
CA PRO A 126 0.35 8.17 13.10
C PRO A 126 -0.61 9.21 12.49
N VAL A 127 -0.05 10.24 11.84
CA VAL A 127 -0.84 11.29 11.19
C VAL A 127 -1.42 10.83 9.84
N GLN A 128 -0.85 9.79 9.23
CA GLN A 128 -1.25 9.33 7.90
C GLN A 128 -2.70 8.82 7.88
N PRO A 129 -3.43 8.96 6.76
CA PRO A 129 -4.82 8.49 6.63
C PRO A 129 -4.97 6.99 6.94
N GLU A 130 -4.00 6.18 6.53
CA GLU A 130 -3.94 4.74 6.77
C GLU A 130 -3.77 4.40 8.26
N CYS A 131 -3.43 5.36 9.11
CA CYS A 131 -3.18 5.15 10.54
C CYS A 131 -4.27 5.74 11.44
N LYS A 132 -5.37 6.23 10.85
CA LYS A 132 -6.56 6.64 11.60
C LYS A 132 -7.40 5.41 11.96
N PRO A 133 -8.03 5.37 13.16
CA PRO A 133 -8.89 4.27 13.59
C PRO A 133 -9.87 3.83 12.50
#